data_AF-A0A452YMD2-F1
#
_entry.id   AF-A0A452YMD2-F1
#
_cell.length_a   1.000
_cell.length_b   1.000
_cell.length_c   1.000
_cell.angle_alpha   90.00
_cell.angle_beta   90.00
_cell.angle_gamma   90.00
#
_symmetry.space_group_name_H-M   'P 1'
#
loop_
_entity.id
_entity.type
_entity.pdbx_description
1 polymer ?
#
loop_
_entity_poly.entity_id
_entity_poly.type
_entity_poly.pdbx_seq_one_letter_code
_entity_poly.pdbx_strand_id
1 'polypeptide(L)'
;MPIGVPKVPYRIPGDEEATWVDLYNVMYRERTLFLGQEISCEITNHITGLMVYLSIEDGISDIFLFINSPGGWLISGMAIFDMMQTVTPDIYIQYASE
;
A
#
# COMPACT_ATOMS: atom_id res chain seq x y z
N MET A 1 -14.01 5.04 -20.46
CA MET A 1 -14.44 3.79 -19.82
C MET A 1 -13.48 3.59 -18.66
N PRO A 2 -13.90 3.59 -17.38
CA PRO A 2 -12.94 3.25 -16.34
C PRO A 2 -12.58 1.79 -16.58
N ILE A 3 -11.30 1.53 -16.86
CA ILE A 3 -10.77 0.18 -16.95
C ILE A 3 -10.92 -0.37 -15.53
N GLY A 4 -11.77 -1.39 -15.35
CA GLY A 4 -11.91 -2.04 -14.05
C GLY A 4 -10.56 -2.56 -13.57
N VAL A 5 -10.36 -2.59 -12.24
CA VAL A 5 -9.10 -3.11 -11.67
C VAL A 5 -8.85 -4.51 -12.23
N PRO A 6 -7.68 -4.76 -12.86
CA PRO A 6 -7.36 -6.08 -13.38
C PRO A 6 -7.40 -7.11 -12.26
N LYS A 7 -7.99 -8.27 -12.55
CA LYS A 7 -8.01 -9.40 -11.62
C LYS A 7 -6.97 -10.43 -12.03
N VAL A 8 -6.30 -10.99 -11.03
CA VAL A 8 -5.29 -12.04 -11.21
C VAL A 8 -5.67 -13.28 -10.39
N PRO A 9 -5.35 -14.48 -10.87
CA PRO A 9 -5.55 -15.69 -10.09
C PRO A 9 -4.55 -15.70 -8.93
N TYR A 10 -5.04 -15.76 -7.70
CA TYR A 10 -4.23 -15.86 -6.49
C TYR A 10 -4.56 -17.16 -5.76
N ARG A 11 -3.52 -17.91 -5.41
CA ARG A 11 -3.66 -19.17 -4.67
C ARG A 11 -3.45 -18.89 -3.19
N ILE A 12 -4.51 -19.02 -2.41
CA ILE A 12 -4.43 -18.91 -0.96
C ILE A 12 -3.77 -20.21 -0.43
N PRO A 13 -2.81 -20.12 0.51
CA PRO A 13 -2.24 -21.30 1.14
C PRO A 13 -3.34 -22.16 1.78
N GLY A 14 -3.44 -23.42 1.37
CA GLY A 14 -4.46 -24.37 1.86
C GLY A 14 -5.73 -24.47 1.01
N ASP A 15 -5.86 -23.67 -0.06
CA ASP A 15 -6.95 -23.78 -1.02
C ASP A 15 -6.53 -24.58 -2.27
N GLU A 16 -7.44 -25.41 -2.78
CA GLU A 16 -7.20 -26.22 -3.98
C GLU A 16 -7.41 -25.39 -5.27
N GLU A 17 -8.29 -24.38 -5.21
CA GLU A 17 -8.60 -23.51 -6.35
C GLU A 17 -8.02 -22.10 -6.19
N ALA A 18 -7.65 -21.50 -7.33
CA ALA A 18 -7.21 -20.12 -7.36
C ALA A 18 -8.42 -19.18 -7.34
N THR A 19 -8.41 -18.20 -6.42
CA THR A 19 -9.43 -17.17 -6.37
C THR A 19 -9.00 -15.96 -7.21
N TRP A 20 -9.94 -15.38 -7.97
CA TRP A 20 -9.70 -14.16 -8.72
C TRP A 20 -9.79 -12.94 -7.79
N VAL A 21 -8.64 -12.33 -7.53
CA VAL A 21 -8.53 -11.15 -6.66
C VAL A 21 -8.04 -9.96 -7.47
N ASP A 22 -8.32 -8.76 -6.95
CA ASP A 22 -7.84 -7.52 -7.55
C ASP A 22 -6.31 -7.45 -7.48
N LEU A 23 -5.67 -7.01 -8.56
CA LEU A 23 -4.22 -6.93 -8.70
C LEU A 23 -3.56 -6.17 -7.53
N TYR A 24 -4.14 -5.04 -7.13
CA TYR A 24 -3.61 -4.24 -6.01
C TYR A 24 -3.59 -5.01 -4.70
N ASN A 25 -4.56 -5.90 -4.45
CA ASN A 25 -4.56 -6.72 -3.23
C ASN A 25 -3.42 -7.73 -3.22
N VAL A 26 -3.03 -8.24 -4.40
CA VAL A 26 -1.83 -9.09 -4.51
C VAL A 26 -0.58 -8.26 -4.26
N MET A 27 -0.47 -7.07 -4.85
CA MET A 27 0.69 -6.20 -4.65
C MET A 27 0.85 -5.74 -3.19
N TYR A 28 -0.26 -5.46 -2.49
CA TYR A 28 -0.22 -5.11 -1.06
C TYR A 28 0.33 -6.26 -0.21
N ARG A 29 0.00 -7.52 -0.54
CA ARG A 29 0.59 -8.70 0.11
C ARG A 29 2.07 -8.87 -0.21
N GLU A 30 2.48 -8.49 -1.41
CA GLU A 30 3.90 -8.35 -1.79
C GLU A 30 4.54 -7.05 -1.24
N ARG A 31 3.94 -6.46 -0.20
CA ARG A 31 4.45 -5.29 0.55
C ARG A 31 4.68 -4.05 -0.30
N THR A 32 3.93 -3.93 -1.40
CA THR A 32 4.01 -2.80 -2.33
C THR A 32 2.77 -1.93 -2.22
N LEU A 33 2.92 -0.72 -1.68
CA LEU A 33 1.86 0.27 -1.46
C LEU A 33 1.90 1.37 -2.53
N PHE A 34 0.73 1.93 -2.85
CA PHE A 34 0.58 2.98 -3.86
C PHE A 34 -0.15 4.20 -3.31
N LEU A 35 0.47 5.37 -3.44
CA LEU A 35 -0.12 6.68 -3.20
C LEU A 35 -0.22 7.44 -4.52
N GLY A 36 -1.26 7.14 -5.30
CA GLY A 36 -1.46 7.66 -6.65
C GLY A 36 -2.46 8.83 -6.76
N GLN A 37 -2.93 9.37 -5.64
CA GLN A 37 -4.03 10.33 -5.58
C GLN A 37 -3.77 11.42 -4.55
N GLU A 38 -4.62 12.44 -4.53
CA GLU A 38 -4.54 13.52 -3.55
C GLU A 38 -4.58 12.99 -2.11
N ILE A 39 -3.72 13.54 -1.25
CA ILE A 39 -3.61 13.15 0.14
C ILE A 39 -4.81 13.71 0.91
N SER A 40 -5.70 12.81 1.35
CA SER A 40 -6.86 13.10 2.18
C SER A 40 -6.87 12.20 3.43
N CYS A 41 -7.71 12.54 4.41
CA CYS A 41 -7.83 11.75 5.65
C CYS A 41 -8.17 10.27 5.39
N GLU A 42 -9.03 10.00 4.41
CA GLU A 42 -9.44 8.63 4.06
C GLU A 42 -8.27 7.82 3.49
N ILE A 43 -7.54 8.39 2.53
CA ILE A 43 -6.39 7.72 1.90
C ILE A 43 -5.24 7.55 2.89
N THR A 44 -5.01 8.56 3.73
CA THR A 44 -4.04 8.46 4.82
C THR A 44 -4.37 7.31 5.75
N ASN A 45 -5.60 7.19 6.23
CA ASN A 45 -6.00 6.10 7.13
C ASN A 45 -5.83 4.72 6.46
N HIS A 46 -6.08 4.65 5.15
CA HIS A 46 -5.88 3.41 4.40
C HIS A 46 -4.40 3.02 4.32
N ILE A 47 -3.53 3.96 3.94
CA ILE A 47 -2.09 3.71 3.80
C ILE A 47 -1.45 3.39 5.16
N THR A 48 -1.76 4.16 6.21
CA THR A 48 -1.22 3.91 7.55
C THR A 48 -1.72 2.58 8.12
N GLY A 49 -2.98 2.23 7.88
CA GLY A 49 -3.54 0.92 8.25
C GLY A 49 -2.81 -0.25 7.58
N LEU A 50 -2.52 -0.14 6.28
CA LEU A 50 -1.74 -1.14 5.54
C LEU A 50 -0.30 -1.24 6.07
N MET A 51 0.37 -0.11 6.37
CA MET A 51 1.71 -0.13 6.97
C MET A 51 1.73 -0.87 8.31
N VAL A 52 0.74 -0.62 9.17
CA VAL A 52 0.61 -1.32 10.46
C VAL A 52 0.36 -2.81 10.25
N TYR A 53 -0.56 -3.18 9.34
CA TYR A 53 -0.86 -4.57 9.03
C TYR A 53 0.41 -5.31 8.57
N LEU A 54 1.14 -4.74 7.61
CA LEU A 54 2.36 -5.34 7.06
C LEU A 54 3.46 -5.44 8.11
N SER A 55 3.55 -4.48 9.04
CA SER A 55 4.49 -4.52 10.15
C SER A 55 4.15 -5.60 11.19
N ILE A 56 2.87 -5.93 11.39
CA ILE A 56 2.44 -7.01 12.29
C ILE A 56 2.67 -8.38 11.63
N GLU A 57 2.39 -8.50 10.34
CA GLU A 57 2.57 -9.72 9.56
C GLU A 57 4.06 -10.10 9.44
N ASP A 58 4.89 -9.12 9.11
CA ASP A 58 6.35 -9.27 9.04
C ASP A 58 7.02 -7.92 9.32
N GLY A 59 7.67 -7.81 10.48
CA GLY A 59 8.38 -6.61 10.91
C GLY A 59 9.81 -6.49 10.36
N ILE A 60 10.30 -7.48 9.61
CA ILE A 60 11.70 -7.56 9.15
C ILE A 60 11.79 -7.16 7.67
N SER A 61 10.85 -7.64 6.85
CA SER A 61 10.89 -7.37 5.41
C SER A 61 10.50 -5.92 5.09
N ASP A 62 11.16 -5.33 4.11
CA ASP A 62 10.92 -3.94 3.71
C ASP A 62 9.53 -3.70 3.11
N ILE A 63 9.07 -2.45 3.15
CA ILE A 63 7.82 -2.00 2.50
C ILE A 63 8.19 -1.01 1.37
N PHE A 64 7.65 -1.23 0.18
CA PHE A 64 7.85 -0.34 -0.96
C PHE A 64 6.65 0.60 -1.11
N LEU A 65 6.89 1.91 -1.03
CA LEU A 65 5.86 2.93 -1.19
C LEU A 65 6.08 3.71 -2.48
N PHE A 66 5.18 3.50 -3.45
CA PHE A 66 5.16 4.26 -4.69
C PHE A 66 4.35 5.54 -4.52
N ILE A 67 4.97 6.69 -4.75
CA ILE A 67 4.33 8.00 -4.62
C ILE A 67 4.18 8.64 -6.00
N ASN A 68 2.94 8.90 -6.37
CA ASN A 68 2.52 9.72 -7.50
C ASN A 68 1.30 10.54 -7.08
N SER A 69 1.52 11.56 -6.25
CA SER A 69 0.46 12.38 -5.69
C SER A 69 0.73 13.86 -5.97
N PRO A 70 -0.29 14.65 -6.34
CA PRO A 70 -0.15 16.11 -6.44
C PRO A 70 0.02 16.80 -5.08
N GLY A 71 0.01 16.04 -3.97
CA GLY A 71 -0.01 16.54 -2.60
C GLY A 71 -1.41 16.50 -2.00
N GLY A 72 -1.69 17.36 -1.04
CA GLY A 72 -3.00 17.45 -0.37
C GLY A 72 -2.90 18.03 1.03
N TRP A 73 -3.64 17.45 1.97
CA TRP A 73 -3.71 17.94 3.35
C TRP A 73 -2.40 17.70 4.11
N LEU A 74 -1.82 18.78 4.64
CA LEU A 74 -0.56 18.72 5.39
C LEU A 74 -0.62 17.76 6.58
N ILE A 75 -1.69 17.83 7.39
CA ILE A 75 -1.86 16.97 8.57
C ILE A 75 -1.92 15.49 8.16
N SER A 76 -2.62 15.20 7.05
CA SER A 76 -2.73 13.85 6.49
C SER A 76 -1.38 13.34 5.96
N GLY A 77 -0.57 14.21 5.35
CA GLY A 77 0.80 13.89 4.96
C GLY A 77 1.72 13.64 6.16
N MET A 78 1.62 14.47 7.20
CA MET A 78 2.36 14.28 8.45
C MET A 78 2.01 12.96 9.13
N ALA A 79 0.73 12.58 9.16
CA ALA A 79 0.33 11.30 9.73
C ALA A 79 0.94 10.10 8.97
N ILE A 80 1.04 10.18 7.64
CA ILE A 80 1.75 9.15 6.86
C ILE A 80 3.23 9.14 7.26
N PHE A 81 3.88 10.31 7.28
CA PHE A 81 5.29 10.44 7.62
C PHE A 81 5.64 9.93 9.03
N ASP A 82 4.82 10.26 10.03
CA ASP A 82 4.99 9.76 11.41
C ASP A 82 4.83 8.24 11.45
N MET A 83 3.89 7.70 10.68
CA MET A 83 3.69 6.25 10.63
C MET A 83 4.85 5.53 9.97
N MET A 84 5.45 6.14 8.95
CA MET A 84 6.64 5.59 8.31
C MET A 84 7.82 5.42 9.27
N GLN A 85 7.94 6.29 10.27
CA GLN A 85 8.97 6.20 11.29
C GLN A 85 8.57 5.30 12.48
N THR A 86 7.27 5.03 12.63
CA THR A 86 6.74 4.27 13.76
C THR A 86 6.76 2.77 13.52
N VAL A 87 6.51 2.33 12.27
CA VAL A 87 6.53 0.91 11.93
C VAL A 87 7.95 0.35 11.93
N THR A 88 8.09 -0.95 12.24
CA THR A 88 9.40 -1.61 12.33
C THR A 88 10.10 -1.80 10.99
N PRO A 89 9.40 -2.17 9.90
CA PRO A 89 9.99 -2.29 8.57
C PRO A 89 10.54 -0.97 8.04
N ASP A 90 11.68 -1.04 7.33
CA ASP A 90 12.15 0.09 6.53
C ASP A 90 11.20 0.34 5.35
N ILE A 91 10.91 1.62 5.10
CA ILE A 91 10.04 2.04 4.00
C ILE A 91 10.87 2.69 2.90
N TYR A 92 10.90 2.04 1.75
CA TYR A 92 11.55 2.54 0.55
C TYR A 92 10.57 3.34 -0.28
N ILE A 93 10.84 4.63 -0.41
CA ILE A 93 10.02 5.53 -1.23
C ILE A 93 10.53 5.47 -2.67
N GLN A 94 9.63 5.12 -3.58
CA GLN A 94 9.87 5.25 -5.01
C GLN A 94 8.93 6.29 -5.60
N TYR A 95 9.50 7.44 -5.98
CA TYR A 95 8.76 8.43 -6.75
C TYR A 95 8.60 7.91 -8.18
N ALA A 96 7.35 7.83 -8.64
CA ALA A 96 7.10 7.65 -10.06
C ALA A 96 7.38 9.01 -10.72
N SER A 97 8.64 9.27 -11.06
CA SER A 97 9.02 10.41 -11.88
C SER A 97 8.42 10.24 -13.27
N GLU A 98 7.78 11.29 -13.80
CA GLU A 98 7.50 11.41 -15.23
C GLU A 98 8.78 11.29 -16.08
#